data_AF-A0A7Y3AY17-F1
#
_entry.id   AF-A0A7Y3AY17-F1
#
_cell.length_a   1.000
_cell.length_b   1.000
_cell.length_c   1.000
_cell.angle_alpha   90.00
_cell.angle_beta   90.00
_cell.angle_gamma   90.00
#
_symmetry.space_group_name_H-M   'P 1'
#
loop_
_entity.id
_entity.type
_entity.pdbx_description
1 polymer ?
#
loop_
_entity_poly.entity_id
_entity_poly.type
_entity_poly.pdbx_seq_one_letter_code
_entity_poly.pdbx_strand_id
1 'polypeptide(L)'
;MTQIQHWAVFIDNQSNKQGLIKQLLTEDNPPPDLETLKGLKGALFSKLALDNFIEEEVRHDQKLLTPSTSQSLQSMSSGERKKALLNYLLETKPNFLILDNPFDNLDRDSQKQLKTILANISGHILIVQLISRSVDLLPFITNYARLHFNEF
;
A
#
# COMPACT_ATOMS: atom_id res chain seq x y z
N MET A 1 6.72 -12.11 -22.72
CA MET A 1 6.37 -11.95 -21.28
C MET A 1 5.53 -10.70 -21.17
N THR A 2 4.30 -10.78 -20.70
CA THR A 2 3.43 -9.62 -20.46
C THR A 2 3.97 -8.81 -19.29
N GLN A 3 4.20 -7.52 -19.49
CA GLN A 3 4.66 -6.60 -18.45
C GLN A 3 3.53 -6.37 -17.42
N ILE A 4 3.84 -6.44 -16.12
CA ILE A 4 2.87 -6.14 -15.06
C ILE A 4 2.43 -4.68 -15.20
N GLN A 5 1.12 -4.44 -15.20
CA GLN A 5 0.54 -3.10 -15.34
C GLN A 5 0.30 -2.48 -13.97
N HIS A 6 1.20 -1.61 -13.53
CA HIS A 6 1.03 -0.83 -12.31
C HIS A 6 0.17 0.42 -12.58
N TRP A 7 -0.51 0.91 -11.56
CA TRP A 7 -1.41 2.06 -11.64
C TRP A 7 -1.11 3.08 -10.55
N ALA A 8 -1.15 4.36 -10.90
CA ALA A 8 -1.21 5.45 -9.94
C ALA A 8 -2.58 6.13 -10.04
N VAL A 9 -3.27 6.22 -8.92
CA VAL A 9 -4.56 6.89 -8.80
C VAL A 9 -4.32 8.19 -8.04
N PHE A 10 -4.48 9.31 -8.74
CA PHE A 10 -4.39 10.62 -8.13
C PHE A 10 -5.65 10.89 -7.31
N ILE A 11 -5.46 11.29 -6.06
CA ILE A 11 -6.51 11.51 -5.06
C ILE A 11 -6.40 12.94 -4.50
N ASP A 12 -7.54 13.48 -4.11
CA ASP A 12 -7.69 14.77 -3.43
C ASP A 12 -8.49 14.61 -2.12
N ASN A 13 -8.79 15.73 -1.46
CA ASN A 13 -9.55 15.73 -0.20
C ASN A 13 -11.03 15.35 -0.37
N GLN A 14 -11.55 15.32 -1.59
CA GLN A 14 -12.94 14.97 -1.90
C GLN A 14 -13.07 13.52 -2.37
N SER A 15 -11.95 12.86 -2.68
CA SER A 15 -11.88 11.49 -3.17
C SER A 15 -12.35 10.49 -2.11
N ASN A 16 -13.28 9.61 -2.49
CA ASN A 16 -13.74 8.50 -1.65
C ASN A 16 -12.76 7.32 -1.72
N LYS A 17 -11.58 7.50 -1.13
CA LYS A 17 -10.52 6.48 -1.12
C LYS A 17 -10.97 5.19 -0.45
N GLN A 18 -11.76 5.29 0.62
CA GLN A 18 -12.28 4.13 1.34
C GLN A 18 -13.22 3.31 0.47
N GLY A 19 -14.09 3.98 -0.30
CA GLY A 19 -14.95 3.34 -1.30
C GLY A 19 -14.14 2.57 -2.34
N LEU A 20 -13.14 3.20 -2.95
CA LEU A 20 -12.27 2.52 -3.91
C LEU A 20 -11.52 1.32 -3.30
N ILE A 21 -10.94 1.48 -2.10
CA ILE A 21 -10.25 0.38 -1.41
C ILE A 21 -11.22 -0.78 -1.14
N LYS A 22 -12.45 -0.49 -0.71
CA LYS A 22 -13.49 -1.49 -0.44
C LYS A 22 -13.90 -2.23 -1.73
N GLN A 23 -14.07 -1.50 -2.83
CA GLN A 23 -14.36 -2.06 -4.15
C GLN A 23 -13.28 -3.06 -4.59
N LEU A 24 -12.01 -2.70 -4.39
CA LEU A 24 -10.86 -3.51 -4.80
C LEU A 24 -10.57 -4.70 -3.88
N LEU A 25 -10.78 -4.57 -2.57
CA LEU A 25 -10.36 -5.61 -1.60
C LEU A 25 -11.49 -6.49 -1.08
N THR A 26 -12.73 -6.01 -1.09
CA THR A 26 -13.87 -6.68 -0.44
C THR A 26 -15.02 -6.97 -1.39
N GLU A 27 -15.39 -6.02 -2.26
CA GLU A 27 -16.57 -6.15 -3.12
C GLU A 27 -16.27 -6.82 -4.48
N ASP A 28 -15.00 -7.03 -4.81
CA ASP A 28 -14.55 -7.60 -6.09
C ASP A 28 -15.16 -6.90 -7.32
N ASN A 29 -15.26 -5.57 -7.23
CA ASN A 29 -15.86 -4.71 -8.24
C ASN A 29 -14.93 -3.55 -8.61
N PRO A 30 -13.77 -3.83 -9.24
CA PRO A 30 -12.83 -2.79 -9.63
C PRO A 30 -13.43 -1.85 -10.69
N PRO A 31 -13.01 -0.56 -10.71
CA PRO A 31 -13.29 0.35 -11.83
C PRO A 31 -12.79 -0.19 -13.17
N PRO A 32 -13.32 0.29 -14.32
CA PRO A 32 -12.97 -0.22 -15.66
C PRO A 32 -11.46 -0.30 -15.93
N ASP A 33 -10.72 0.74 -15.58
CA ASP A 33 -9.25 0.81 -15.76
C ASP A 33 -8.49 -0.22 -14.89
N LEU A 34 -9.10 -0.67 -13.81
CA LEU A 34 -8.54 -1.64 -12.86
C LEU A 34 -9.20 -3.03 -12.99
N GLU A 35 -9.95 -3.31 -14.06
CA GLU A 35 -10.65 -4.60 -14.23
C GLU A 35 -9.72 -5.82 -14.13
N THR A 36 -8.45 -5.65 -14.51
CA THR A 36 -7.43 -6.71 -14.39
C THR A 36 -7.20 -7.20 -12.96
N LEU A 37 -7.68 -6.47 -11.95
CA LEU A 37 -7.60 -6.83 -10.53
C LEU A 37 -8.75 -7.72 -10.06
N LYS A 38 -9.79 -7.90 -10.87
CA LYS A 38 -10.97 -8.67 -10.50
C LYS A 38 -10.61 -10.13 -10.22
N GLY A 39 -11.14 -10.67 -9.14
CA GLY A 39 -10.87 -12.02 -8.65
C GLY A 39 -9.47 -12.22 -8.05
N LEU A 40 -8.64 -11.17 -7.98
CA LEU A 40 -7.30 -11.25 -7.40
C LEU A 40 -7.31 -10.92 -5.91
N LYS A 41 -6.44 -11.56 -5.13
CA LYS A 41 -6.26 -11.27 -3.71
C LYS A 41 -5.39 -10.02 -3.54
N GLY A 42 -5.97 -8.92 -3.08
CA GLY A 42 -5.24 -7.70 -2.75
C GLY A 42 -4.77 -7.61 -1.29
N ALA A 43 -3.80 -6.73 -1.05
CA ALA A 43 -3.39 -6.31 0.29
C ALA A 43 -3.33 -4.77 0.39
N LEU A 44 -3.64 -4.21 1.56
CA LEU A 44 -3.58 -2.77 1.80
C LEU A 44 -2.35 -2.38 2.63
N PHE A 45 -1.49 -1.57 2.03
CA PHE A 45 -0.43 -0.85 2.72
C PHE A 45 -0.91 0.57 3.03
N SER A 46 -1.31 0.83 4.27
CA SER A 46 -1.80 2.15 4.69
C SER A 46 -1.41 2.45 6.13
N LYS A 47 -1.46 3.73 6.50
CA LYS A 47 -1.30 4.15 7.90
C LYS A 47 -2.35 3.50 8.80
N LEU A 48 -3.61 3.46 8.37
CA LEU A 48 -4.70 2.85 9.14
C LEU A 48 -4.45 1.36 9.41
N ALA A 49 -3.98 0.62 8.40
CA ALA A 49 -3.64 -0.79 8.59
C ALA A 49 -2.52 -0.96 9.62
N LEU A 50 -1.49 -0.12 9.55
CA LEU A 50 -0.40 -0.12 10.52
C LEU A 50 -0.87 0.24 11.94
N ASP A 51 -1.71 1.27 12.08
CA ASP A 51 -2.25 1.72 13.37
C ASP A 51 -3.08 0.59 14.01
N ASN A 52 -3.87 -0.16 13.22
CA ASN A 52 -4.57 -1.35 13.72
C ASN A 52 -3.60 -2.42 14.24
N PHE A 53 -2.50 -2.73 13.53
CA PHE A 53 -1.51 -3.68 14.04
C PHE A 53 -0.85 -3.23 15.35
N ILE A 54 -0.62 -1.93 15.50
CA ILE A 54 -0.09 -1.35 16.75
C ILE A 54 -1.10 -1.53 17.89
N GLU A 55 -2.38 -1.23 17.64
CA GLU A 55 -3.44 -1.42 18.64
C GLU A 55 -3.57 -2.89 19.06
N GLU A 56 -3.55 -3.81 18.10
CA GLU A 56 -3.65 -5.25 18.36
C GLU A 56 -2.44 -5.77 19.14
N GLU A 57 -1.21 -5.32 18.82
CA GLU A 57 -0.01 -5.64 19.60
C GLU A 57 -0.14 -5.18 21.05
N VAL A 58 -0.69 -3.99 21.29
CA VAL A 58 -0.87 -3.44 22.65
C VAL A 58 -1.97 -4.17 23.40
N ARG A 59 -3.10 -4.47 22.75
CA ARG A 59 -4.26 -5.11 23.39
C ARG A 59 -4.00 -6.56 23.72
N HIS A 60 -3.25 -7.26 22.88
CA HIS A 60 -3.08 -8.71 22.97
C HIS A 60 -1.66 -9.16 23.30
N ASP A 61 -0.71 -8.24 23.42
CA ASP A 61 0.73 -8.52 23.63
C ASP A 61 1.30 -9.47 22.56
N GLN A 62 0.80 -9.35 21.33
CA GLN A 62 1.16 -10.21 20.18
C GLN A 62 1.84 -9.41 19.07
N LYS A 63 3.08 -9.78 18.75
CA LYS A 63 3.87 -9.15 17.69
C LYS A 63 3.67 -9.85 16.35
N LEU A 64 2.67 -9.41 15.59
CA LEU A 64 2.36 -9.99 14.27
C LEU A 64 3.32 -9.52 13.17
N LEU A 65 3.65 -8.22 13.14
CA LEU A 65 4.55 -7.67 12.10
C LEU A 65 6.03 -7.92 12.38
N THR A 66 6.37 -8.17 13.64
CA THR A 66 7.76 -8.31 14.09
C THR A 66 7.96 -9.46 15.09
N PRO A 67 7.50 -10.68 14.78
CA PRO A 67 7.48 -11.80 15.72
C PRO A 67 8.88 -12.20 16.23
N SER A 68 9.93 -11.90 15.47
CA SER A 68 11.32 -12.26 15.78
C SER A 68 12.11 -11.16 16.49
N THR A 69 11.50 -10.01 16.84
CA THR A 69 12.21 -8.91 17.53
C THR A 69 11.68 -8.64 18.93
N SER A 70 12.57 -8.22 19.82
CA SER A 70 12.21 -7.75 21.17
C SER A 70 11.59 -6.34 21.16
N GLN A 71 11.84 -5.56 20.11
CA GLN A 71 11.31 -4.20 19.96
C GLN A 71 9.79 -4.20 19.62
N SER A 72 9.02 -3.30 20.21
CA SER A 72 7.58 -3.15 19.90
C SER A 72 7.36 -2.23 18.70
N LEU A 73 6.25 -2.40 17.96
CA LEU A 73 5.92 -1.47 16.87
C LEU A 73 5.85 -0.01 17.33
N GLN A 74 5.34 0.26 18.53
CA GLN A 74 5.25 1.62 19.08
C GLN A 74 6.61 2.30 19.29
N SER A 75 7.68 1.52 19.49
CA SER A 75 9.03 2.04 19.70
C SER A 75 9.84 2.16 18.40
N MET A 76 9.36 1.60 17.30
CA MET A 76 10.00 1.69 15.98
C MET A 76 9.76 3.06 15.34
N SER A 77 10.69 3.52 14.50
CA SER A 77 10.50 4.68 13.63
C SER A 77 9.41 4.42 12.57
N SER A 78 8.87 5.48 11.97
CA SER A 78 7.85 5.36 10.91
C SER A 78 8.35 4.55 9.72
N GLY A 79 9.62 4.69 9.34
CA GLY A 79 10.27 3.92 8.28
C GLY A 79 10.37 2.44 8.61
N GLU A 80 10.79 2.10 9.83
CA GLU A 80 10.88 0.71 10.29
C GLU A 80 9.51 0.03 10.36
N ARG A 81 8.49 0.72 10.90
CA ARG A 81 7.12 0.19 10.94
C ARG A 81 6.56 -0.08 9.54
N LYS A 82 6.80 0.85 8.60
CA LYS A 82 6.39 0.68 7.20
C LYS A 82 7.10 -0.50 6.54
N LYS A 83 8.40 -0.71 6.80
CA LYS A 83 9.11 -1.90 6.31
C LYS A 83 8.53 -3.18 6.91
N ALA A 84 8.26 -3.21 8.21
CA ALA A 84 7.66 -4.36 8.88
C ALA A 84 6.29 -4.72 8.29
N LEU A 85 5.43 -3.72 8.10
CA LEU A 85 4.13 -3.91 7.44
C LEU A 85 4.30 -4.45 6.03
N LEU A 86 5.18 -3.85 5.21
CA LEU A 86 5.38 -4.30 3.83
C LEU A 86 5.84 -5.77 3.78
N ASN A 87 6.81 -6.15 4.62
CA ASN A 87 7.30 -7.52 4.68
C ASN A 87 6.18 -8.51 5.05
N TYR A 88 5.43 -8.21 6.11
CA TYR A 88 4.29 -9.02 6.52
C TYR A 88 3.25 -9.17 5.40
N LEU A 89 2.89 -8.07 4.72
CA LEU A 89 1.93 -8.12 3.62
C LEU A 89 2.43 -9.01 2.47
N LEU A 90 3.72 -8.95 2.13
CA LEU A 90 4.30 -9.80 1.09
C LEU A 90 4.29 -11.29 1.47
N GLU A 91 4.47 -11.63 2.74
CA GLU A 91 4.36 -13.00 3.24
C GLU A 91 2.95 -13.58 3.09
N THR A 92 1.91 -12.72 3.08
CA THR A 92 0.53 -13.16 2.80
C THR A 92 0.29 -13.56 1.34
N LYS A 93 1.32 -13.44 0.48
CA LYS A 93 1.32 -13.74 -0.96
C LYS A 93 0.14 -13.09 -1.71
N PRO A 94 -0.04 -11.76 -1.63
CA PRO A 94 -1.07 -11.07 -2.38
C PRO A 94 -0.72 -11.03 -3.86
N ASN A 95 -1.75 -11.01 -4.72
CA ASN A 95 -1.60 -10.81 -6.16
C ASN A 95 -1.31 -9.35 -6.50
N PHE A 96 -1.82 -8.41 -5.70
CA PHE A 96 -1.56 -6.99 -5.85
C PHE A 96 -1.51 -6.25 -4.50
N LEU A 97 -0.87 -5.09 -4.50
CA LEU A 97 -0.71 -4.23 -3.33
C LEU A 97 -1.29 -2.84 -3.61
N ILE A 98 -2.17 -2.37 -2.72
CA ILE A 98 -2.63 -0.98 -2.71
C ILE A 98 -1.75 -0.19 -1.74
N LEU A 99 -1.12 0.87 -2.22
CA LEU A 99 -0.31 1.79 -1.42
C LEU A 99 -1.08 3.09 -1.18
N ASP A 100 -1.54 3.36 0.04
CA ASP A 100 -2.19 4.64 0.38
C ASP A 100 -1.17 5.62 0.97
N ASN A 101 -0.80 6.63 0.17
CA ASN A 101 0.19 7.66 0.50
C ASN A 101 1.44 7.08 1.21
N PRO A 102 2.15 6.14 0.55
CA PRO A 102 3.17 5.31 1.20
C PRO A 102 4.38 6.08 1.72
N PHE A 103 4.60 7.32 1.27
CA PHE A 103 5.77 8.13 1.64
C PHE A 103 5.51 9.15 2.75
N ASP A 104 4.28 9.31 3.21
CA ASP A 104 3.96 10.28 4.25
C ASP A 104 4.64 9.93 5.58
N ASN A 105 5.01 10.95 6.35
CA ASN A 105 5.68 10.83 7.65
C ASN A 105 7.04 10.07 7.60
N LEU A 106 7.67 10.00 6.42
CA LEU A 106 9.02 9.47 6.24
C LEU A 106 10.01 10.61 5.95
N ASP A 107 11.19 10.52 6.56
CA ASP A 107 12.35 11.30 6.13
C ASP A 107 12.81 10.88 4.72
N ARG A 108 13.72 11.68 4.13
CA ARG A 108 14.18 11.46 2.74
C ARG A 108 14.88 10.12 2.54
N ASP A 109 15.66 9.65 3.51
CA ASP A 109 16.41 8.41 3.40
C ASP A 109 15.48 7.20 3.49
N SER A 110 14.53 7.24 4.42
CA SER A 110 13.45 6.27 4.57
C SER A 110 12.56 6.20 3.32
N GLN A 111 12.22 7.34 2.72
CA GLN A 111 11.49 7.38 1.44
C GLN A 111 12.30 6.70 0.32
N LYS A 112 13.60 7.03 0.19
CA LYS A 112 14.47 6.43 -0.83
C LYS A 112 14.55 4.91 -0.66
N GLN A 113 14.73 4.43 0.56
CA GLN A 113 14.76 3.00 0.86
C GLN A 113 13.44 2.32 0.50
N LEU A 114 12.30 2.89 0.87
CA LEU A 114 10.99 2.32 0.53
C LEU A 114 10.77 2.30 -0.99
N LYS A 115 11.14 3.36 -1.72
CA LYS A 115 11.08 3.41 -3.19
C LYS A 115 11.92 2.28 -3.81
N THR A 116 13.14 2.05 -3.31
CA THR A 116 13.99 0.94 -3.79
C THR A 116 13.35 -0.42 -3.55
N ILE A 117 12.78 -0.67 -2.36
CA ILE A 117 12.11 -1.95 -2.06
C ILE A 117 10.91 -2.15 -3.00
N LEU A 118 10.08 -1.12 -3.18
CA LEU A 118 8.91 -1.17 -4.06
C LEU A 118 9.31 -1.41 -5.53
N ALA A 119 10.41 -0.82 -6.00
CA ALA A 119 10.95 -1.06 -7.33
C ALA A 119 11.50 -2.48 -7.51
N ASN A 120 12.08 -3.07 -6.46
CA ASN A 120 12.57 -4.45 -6.53
C ASN A 120 11.43 -5.47 -6.61
N ILE A 121 10.32 -5.23 -5.92
CA ILE A 121 9.17 -6.14 -5.94
C ILE A 121 8.23 -5.93 -7.13
N SER A 122 8.31 -4.80 -7.85
CA SER A 122 7.39 -4.47 -8.95
C SER A 122 7.47 -5.47 -10.12
N GLY A 123 8.56 -6.22 -10.25
CA GLY A 123 8.66 -7.33 -11.21
C GLY A 123 7.83 -8.58 -10.85
N HIS A 124 7.27 -8.65 -9.63
CA HIS A 124 6.59 -9.83 -9.10
C HIS A 124 5.16 -9.56 -8.62
N ILE A 125 4.84 -8.32 -8.24
CA ILE A 125 3.54 -7.94 -7.71
C ILE A 125 3.00 -6.68 -8.39
N LEU A 126 1.70 -6.68 -8.71
CA LEU A 126 1.02 -5.50 -9.23
C LEU A 126 0.86 -4.45 -8.12
N ILE A 127 1.08 -3.18 -8.46
CA ILE A 127 0.98 -2.07 -7.50
C ILE A 127 -0.07 -1.07 -7.97
N VAL A 128 -1.01 -0.73 -7.08
CA VAL A 128 -1.94 0.39 -7.21
C VAL A 128 -1.52 1.45 -6.18
N GLN A 129 -1.01 2.57 -6.65
CA GLN A 129 -0.49 3.65 -5.81
C GLN A 129 -1.52 4.78 -5.70
N LEU A 130 -2.09 5.01 -4.51
CA LEU A 130 -2.95 6.16 -4.23
C LEU A 130 -2.08 7.32 -3.72
N ILE A 131 -2.00 8.41 -4.47
CA ILE A 131 -1.14 9.57 -4.16
C ILE A 131 -1.83 10.91 -4.41
N SER A 132 -1.55 11.87 -3.54
CA SER A 132 -2.00 13.26 -3.70
C SER A 132 -1.01 14.16 -4.44
N ARG A 133 0.27 13.77 -4.52
CA ARG A 133 1.35 14.58 -5.11
C ARG A 133 2.10 13.79 -6.17
N SER A 134 2.33 14.39 -7.33
CA SER A 134 3.09 13.75 -8.42
C SER A 134 4.55 13.47 -8.07
N VAL A 135 5.16 14.21 -7.14
CA VAL A 135 6.53 13.95 -6.65
C VAL A 135 6.67 12.61 -5.92
N ASP A 136 5.56 12.07 -5.43
CA ASP A 136 5.48 10.78 -4.76
C ASP A 136 5.31 9.62 -5.74
N LEU A 137 5.09 9.90 -7.02
CA LEU A 137 4.91 8.87 -8.04
C LEU A 137 6.13 7.95 -8.11
N LEU A 138 5.87 6.64 -8.10
CA LEU A 138 6.89 5.64 -8.35
C LEU A 138 7.25 5.64 -9.84
N PRO A 139 8.54 5.73 -10.21
CA PRO A 139 8.96 5.98 -11.59
C PRO A 139 8.67 4.82 -12.56
N PHE A 140 8.39 3.62 -12.05
CA PHE A 140 8.04 2.45 -12.86
C PHE A 140 6.54 2.37 -13.20
N ILE A 141 5.70 3.25 -12.62
CA ILE A 141 4.27 3.29 -12.88
C ILE A 141 4.01 4.18 -14.10
N THR A 142 3.33 3.62 -15.10
CA THR A 142 3.05 4.31 -16.36
C THR A 142 1.56 4.52 -16.65
N ASN A 143 0.68 3.85 -15.90
CA ASN A 143 -0.77 4.03 -16.03
C ASN A 143 -1.28 4.94 -14.91
N TYR A 144 -2.19 5.85 -15.27
CA TYR A 144 -2.68 6.89 -14.38
C TYR A 144 -4.19 7.00 -14.46
N ALA A 145 -4.81 7.17 -13.31
CA ALA A 145 -6.23 7.50 -13.18
C ALA A 145 -6.39 8.61 -12.14
N ARG A 146 -7.60 9.18 -12.04
CA ARG A 146 -7.92 10.17 -11.03
C ARG A 146 -9.22 9.80 -10.35
N LEU A 147 -9.18 9.69 -9.04
CA LEU A 147 -10.40 9.59 -8.24
C LEU A 147 -10.83 11.01 -7.84
N HIS A 148 -12.09 11.36 -8.06
CA HIS A 148 -12.71 12.59 -7.58
C HIS A 148 -14.14 12.26 -7.11
N PHE A 149 -14.44 12.49 -5.83
CA PHE A 149 -15.62 11.90 -5.19
C PHE A 149 -15.67 10.37 -5.38
N ASN A 150 -16.64 9.85 -6.13
CA ASN A 150 -16.76 8.42 -6.46
C ASN A 150 -16.45 8.14 -7.94
N GLU A 151 -16.04 9.17 -8.69
CA GLU A 151 -15.74 9.08 -10.13
C GLU A 151 -14.27 8.72 -10.30
N PHE A 152 -14.02 7.67 -11.08
CA PHE A 152 -12.71 7.12 -11.38
C PHE A 152 -12.34 7.43 -12.84
#